data_AF-A0A954G191-F1
#
_entry.id   AF-A0A954G191-F1
#
_cell.length_a   1.000
_cell.length_b   1.000
_cell.length_c   1.000
_cell.angle_alpha   90.00
_cell.angle_beta   90.00
_cell.angle_gamma   90.00
#
_symmetry.space_group_name_H-M   'P 1'
#
loop_
_entity.id
_entity.type
_entity.pdbx_description
1 polymer ?
#
loop_
_entity_poly.entity_id
_entity_poly.type
_entity_poly.pdbx_seq_one_letter_code
_entity_poly.pdbx_strand_id
1 'polypeptide(L)'
;DMEVQYVFGEVKSVNKNQITVTGYDYQTEQDVDVKVKINADTQVSGVDLSNPANGLWAEVNYFMEGDEKVAVSIAAETDDEIMSEE
;
A
#
# COMPACT_ATOMS: atom_id res chain seq x y z
N ASP A 1 -22.64 4.53 -1.50
CA ASP A 1 -21.41 4.79 -0.74
C ASP A 1 -20.29 3.95 -1.30
N MET A 2 -19.10 4.53 -1.48
CA MET A 2 -17.91 3.76 -1.85
C MET A 2 -17.32 3.17 -0.57
N GLU A 3 -17.14 1.85 -0.54
CA GLU A 3 -16.49 1.17 0.58
C GLU A 3 -14.97 1.31 0.43
N VAL A 4 -14.34 1.93 1.43
CA VAL A 4 -12.88 2.03 1.51
C VAL A 4 -12.35 0.86 2.31
N GLN A 5 -11.40 0.15 1.73
CA GLN A 5 -10.64 -0.92 2.34
C GLN A 5 -9.20 -0.46 2.56
N TYR A 6 -8.44 -1.20 3.35
CA TYR A 6 -7.02 -0.93 3.53
C TYR A 6 -6.19 -2.20 3.37
N VAL A 7 -4.93 -2.03 2.97
CA VAL A 7 -3.88 -3.05 3.06
C VAL A 7 -2.66 -2.40 3.70
N PHE A 8 -2.02 -3.12 4.62
CA PHE A 8 -0.76 -2.71 5.22
C PHE A 8 0.28 -3.81 4.99
N GLY A 9 1.46 -3.43 4.51
CA GLY A 9 2.56 -4.37 4.32
C GLY A 9 3.78 -3.80 3.63
N GLU A 10 4.79 -4.66 3.44
CA GLU A 10 6.04 -4.30 2.79
C GLU A 10 5.81 -3.85 1.34
N VAL A 11 6.40 -2.72 0.96
CA VAL A 11 6.36 -2.18 -0.39
C VAL A 11 7.32 -2.97 -1.27
N LYS A 12 6.78 -3.75 -2.21
CA LYS A 12 7.57 -4.52 -3.19
C LYS A 12 7.97 -3.70 -4.41
N SER A 13 7.11 -2.78 -4.84
CA SER A 13 7.40 -1.87 -5.95
C SER A 13 6.48 -0.65 -5.97
N VAL A 14 7.00 0.48 -6.46
CA VAL A 14 6.23 1.67 -6.77
C VAL A 14 6.61 2.18 -8.15
N ASN A 15 5.59 2.58 -8.91
CA ASN A 15 5.75 3.46 -10.06
C ASN A 15 4.64 4.52 -10.03
N LYS A 16 4.70 5.49 -10.96
CA LYS A 16 3.77 6.61 -11.02
C LYS A 16 2.27 6.25 -11.06
N ASN A 17 1.92 5.03 -11.45
CA ASN A 17 0.55 4.59 -11.65
C ASN A 17 0.16 3.41 -10.74
N GLN A 18 1.08 2.86 -9.97
CA GLN A 18 0.82 1.65 -9.19
C GLN A 18 1.81 1.48 -8.03
N ILE A 19 1.28 1.05 -6.90
CA ILE A 19 2.04 0.47 -5.79
C ILE A 19 1.70 -1.02 -5.67
N THR A 20 2.71 -1.83 -5.34
CA THR A 20 2.52 -3.22 -4.91
C THR A 20 3.01 -3.35 -3.48
N VAL A 21 2.11 -3.78 -2.60
CA VAL A 21 2.43 -4.11 -1.21
C VAL A 21 2.15 -5.58 -0.95
N THR A 22 2.86 -6.18 0.00
CA THR A 22 2.45 -7.47 0.54
C THR A 22 1.17 -7.29 1.36
N GLY A 23 0.18 -8.15 1.13
CA GLY A 23 -1.01 -8.26 1.98
C GLY A 23 -1.21 -9.71 2.40
N TYR A 24 -1.99 -9.94 3.45
CA TYR A 24 -2.28 -11.29 3.94
C TYR A 24 -3.64 -11.78 3.43
N ASP A 25 -3.67 -12.92 2.74
CA ASP A 25 -4.91 -13.59 2.35
C ASP A 25 -5.33 -14.61 3.41
N TYR A 26 -6.36 -14.27 4.20
CA TYR A 26 -6.91 -15.12 5.25
C TYR A 26 -7.61 -16.40 4.73
N GLN A 27 -7.93 -16.49 3.44
CA GLN A 27 -8.52 -17.71 2.87
C GLN A 27 -7.47 -18.77 2.55
N THR A 28 -6.29 -18.33 2.10
CA THR A 28 -5.19 -19.20 1.70
C THR A 28 -4.06 -19.26 2.73
N GLU A 29 -4.14 -18.44 3.78
CA GLU A 29 -3.14 -18.28 4.84
C GLU A 29 -1.75 -17.91 4.31
N GLN A 30 -1.70 -17.09 3.25
CA GLN A 30 -0.46 -16.73 2.56
C GLN A 30 -0.36 -15.23 2.30
N ASP A 31 0.89 -14.78 2.25
CA ASP A 31 1.23 -13.45 1.74
C ASP A 31 1.00 -13.39 0.22
N VAL A 32 0.34 -12.32 -0.22
CA VAL A 32 0.02 -12.07 -1.62
C VAL A 32 0.44 -10.66 -2.03
N ASP A 33 0.76 -10.49 -3.30
CA ASP A 33 1.06 -9.18 -3.87
C ASP A 33 -0.24 -8.42 -4.16
N VAL A 34 -0.50 -7.37 -3.40
CA VAL A 34 -1.64 -6.48 -3.58
C VAL A 34 -1.23 -5.29 -4.42
N LYS A 35 -1.72 -5.29 -5.66
CA LYS A 35 -1.52 -4.20 -6.62
C LYS A 35 -2.63 -3.16 -6.49
N VAL A 36 -2.24 -1.91 -6.30
CA VAL A 36 -3.17 -0.78 -6.17
C VAL A 36 -2.78 0.32 -7.16
N LYS A 37 -3.77 0.79 -7.93
CA LYS A 37 -3.63 1.86 -8.91
C LYS A 37 -3.50 3.21 -8.20
N ILE A 38 -2.52 4.00 -8.64
CA ILE A 38 -2.30 5.38 -8.22
C ILE A 38 -2.82 6.30 -9.33
N ASN A 39 -3.56 7.33 -8.95
CA ASN A 39 -4.01 8.37 -9.87
C ASN A 39 -3.68 9.76 -9.31
N ALA A 40 -4.13 10.81 -10.00
CA ALA A 40 -3.86 12.20 -9.59
C ALA A 40 -4.56 12.61 -8.30
N ASP A 41 -5.59 11.87 -7.87
CA ASP A 41 -6.37 12.12 -6.67
C ASP A 41 -5.84 11.35 -5.45
N THR A 42 -4.94 10.38 -5.65
CA THR A 42 -4.31 9.62 -4.57
C THR A 42 -3.45 10.55 -3.69
N GLN A 43 -3.75 10.59 -2.40
CA GLN A 43 -2.97 11.33 -1.42
C GLN A 43 -1.75 10.51 -0.98
N VAL A 44 -0.55 11.05 -1.09
CA VAL A 44 0.69 10.37 -0.67
C VAL A 44 1.34 11.14 0.47
N SER A 45 1.70 10.42 1.54
CA SER A 45 2.33 10.97 2.73
C SER A 45 3.39 10.02 3.30
N GLY A 46 4.21 10.51 4.23
CA GLY A 46 5.31 9.75 4.83
C GLY A 46 6.60 9.85 4.02
N VAL A 47 7.37 8.76 3.99
CA VAL A 47 8.67 8.73 3.30
C VAL A 47 8.54 8.72 1.78
N ASP A 48 9.59 9.17 1.09
CA ASP A 48 9.58 9.27 -0.37
C ASP A 48 9.56 7.89 -1.05
N LEU A 49 8.46 7.61 -1.73
CA LEU A 49 8.23 6.38 -2.50
C LEU A 49 9.01 6.30 -3.82
N SER A 50 9.68 7.39 -4.24
CA SER A 50 10.43 7.43 -5.50
C SER A 50 11.67 6.51 -5.50
N ASN A 51 12.13 6.10 -4.31
CA ASN A 51 13.23 5.18 -4.12
C ASN A 51 12.88 4.19 -2.99
N PRO A 52 12.13 3.11 -3.28
CA PRO A 52 11.77 2.13 -2.27
C PRO A 52 13.05 1.43 -1.78
N ALA A 53 13.53 1.84 -0.60
CA ALA A 53 14.56 1.10 0.11
C ALA A 53 13.97 -0.22 0.62
N ASN A 54 14.81 -1.23 0.80
CA ASN A 54 14.41 -2.41 1.57
C ASN A 54 13.97 -1.97 2.97
N GLY A 55 12.89 -2.57 3.50
CA GLY A 55 12.32 -2.19 4.79
C GLY A 55 11.33 -1.02 4.72
N LEU A 56 10.79 -0.72 3.53
CA LEU A 56 9.69 0.22 3.38
C LEU A 56 8.35 -0.50 3.54
N TRP A 57 7.46 0.05 4.35
CA TRP A 57 6.10 -0.43 4.56
C TRP A 57 5.11 0.67 4.16
N ALA A 58 3.90 0.28 3.78
CA ALA A 58 2.86 1.25 3.48
C ALA A 58 1.48 0.77 3.92
N GLU A 59 0.70 1.71 4.48
CA GLU A 59 -0.75 1.62 4.55
C GLU A 59 -1.34 2.22 3.28
N VAL A 60 -2.14 1.42 2.56
CA VAL A 60 -2.84 1.85 1.35
C VAL A 60 -4.34 1.72 1.57
N ASN A 61 -5.01 2.86 1.66
CA ASN A 61 -6.47 2.92 1.64
C ASN A 61 -6.94 2.96 0.18
N TYR A 62 -7.87 2.08 -0.20
CA TYR A 62 -8.34 1.97 -1.58
C TYR A 62 -9.84 1.64 -1.66
N PHE A 63 -10.46 1.93 -2.80
CA PHE A 63 -11.78 1.42 -3.14
C PHE A 63 -11.69 0.53 -4.39
N MET A 64 -12.74 -0.27 -4.63
CA MET A 64 -12.85 -1.09 -5.83
C MET A 64 -13.57 -0.32 -6.95
N GLU A 65 -12.93 -0.19 -8.11
CA GLU A 65 -13.54 0.27 -9.35
C GLU A 65 -13.58 -0.91 -10.34
N GLY A 66 -14.69 -1.64 -10.35
CA GLY A 66 -14.74 -2.95 -11.00
C GLY A 66 -13.79 -3.93 -10.31
N ASP A 67 -12.81 -4.45 -11.06
CA ASP A 67 -11.79 -5.37 -10.54
C ASP A 67 -10.49 -4.65 -10.12
N GLU A 68 -10.39 -3.33 -10.30
CA GLU A 68 -9.21 -2.55 -9.94
C GLU A 68 -9.32 -2.00 -8.52
N LYS A 69 -8.22 -2.12 -7.74
CA LYS A 69 -8.05 -1.37 -6.49
C LYS A 69 -7.51 0.02 -6.83
N VAL A 70 -8.22 1.07 -6.44
CA VAL A 70 -7.84 2.48 -6.69
C VAL A 70 -7.50 3.16 -5.37
N ALA A 71 -6.27 3.65 -5.24
CA ALA A 71 -5.78 4.25 -4.01
C ALA A 71 -6.46 5.59 -3.72
N VAL A 72 -6.99 5.71 -2.51
CA VAL A 72 -7.43 6.95 -1.88
C VAL A 72 -6.23 7.64 -1.23
N SER A 73 -5.48 6.91 -0.41
CA SER A 73 -4.26 7.39 0.23
C SER A 73 -3.21 6.31 0.39
N ILE A 74 -1.95 6.74 0.42
CA ILE A 74 -0.78 5.93 0.70
C ILE A 74 0.04 6.65 1.78
N ALA A 75 0.24 5.99 2.91
CA ALA A 75 1.16 6.44 3.97
C ALA A 75 2.30 5.43 4.05
N ALA A 76 3.53 5.91 3.85
CA ALA A 76 4.71 5.04 3.79
C ALA A 76 5.69 5.34 4.93
N GLU A 77 6.26 4.29 5.51
CA GLU A 77 7.10 4.34 6.71
C GLU A 77 8.27 3.34 6.59
N THR A 78 9.39 3.65 7.25
CA THR A 78 10.53 2.73 7.31
C THR A 78 10.44 1.80 8.50
N ASP A 79 11.01 0.59 8.38
CA ASP A 79 11.04 -0.47 9.39
C ASP A 79 11.53 0.01 10.78
N ASP A 80 12.46 0.98 10.80
CA ASP A 80 12.99 1.57 12.03
C ASP A 80 11.92 2.33 12.86
N GLU A 81 10.85 2.80 12.23
CA GLU A 81 9.74 3.51 12.89
C GLU A 81 8.64 2.55 13.37
N ILE A 82 8.40 1.45 12.64
CA ILE A 82 7.37 0.45 13.01
C ILE A 82 7.73 -0.30 14.29
N MET A 83 9.00 -0.68 14.46
CA MET A 83 9.47 -1.35 15.69
C MET A 83 9.54 -0.43 16.92
N SER A 84 9.31 0.87 16.75
CA SER A 84 9.31 1.83 17.86
C SER A 84 7.95 2.01 18.53
N GLU A 85 6.89 1.39 17.98
CA GLU A 85 5.53 1.44 18.51
C GLU A 85 5.07 0.15 19.24
N GLU A 86 5.96 -0.84 19.45
CA GLU A 86 5.69 -2.06 20.25
C GLU A 86 6.08 -1.95 21.74
#